data_AF-A0A1U7I7C8-F1
#
_entry.id   AF-A0A1U7I7C8-F1
#
_cell.length_a   1.000
_cell.length_b   1.000
_cell.length_c   1.000
_cell.angle_alpha   90.00
_cell.angle_beta   90.00
_cell.angle_gamma   90.00
#
_symmetry.space_group_name_H-M   'P 1'
#
loop_
_entity.id
_entity.type
_entity.pdbx_description
1 polymer ?
#
loop_
_entity_poly.entity_id
_entity_poly.type
_entity_poly.pdbx_seq_one_letter_code
_entity_poly.pdbx_strand_id
1 'polypeptide(L)'
;MVKSLDDVKRSAIATELADMAELQKLLIANEQKFISEISDPDIRDRFQKMLADDQKNMGVLETVMVQYGVKGEPRDVTKKMIEQVQQLMSGSELKLFQKVGQHELLKHKQVMCGLLVHKCSQVVGADVAVAIGPLNTINFENRAHQEQLKGVIEILGTRELTGKEPEQGLWGRVQDAVAALSGVFGSAVTQNSDKKDMDIRDLIRLDHNKVNTIFTEIGATEDAAKLEELFGQMYKDLVAHAKAEEQVVYPKVRSFYGNENTQELFDEQAEMERMLNEIKSISPANSQFKEKIKQLMEAVGDHVRQEESTMFAAIGKNFNEKEREQLASEFKSAKSKIQEQMAASMKK
;
A
#
# COMPACT_ATOMS: atom_id res chain seq x y z
N MET A 1 -7.36 15.06 -29.28
CA MET A 1 -6.06 15.55 -29.80
C MET A 1 -5.11 15.61 -28.61
N VAL A 2 -4.16 14.68 -28.50
CA VAL A 2 -3.16 14.73 -27.43
C VAL A 2 -2.28 15.94 -27.73
N LYS A 3 -2.33 16.97 -26.88
CA LYS A 3 -1.51 18.17 -27.06
C LYS A 3 -0.05 17.77 -26.75
N SER A 4 0.87 18.02 -27.69
CA SER A 4 2.30 17.93 -27.39
C SER A 4 2.63 18.93 -26.29
N LEU A 5 3.31 18.46 -25.24
CA LEU A 5 3.89 19.36 -24.24
C LEU A 5 4.94 20.26 -24.93
N ASP A 6 4.91 21.55 -24.60
CA ASP A 6 6.04 22.43 -24.91
C ASP A 6 7.28 22.06 -24.08
N ASP A 7 8.44 22.53 -24.52
CA ASP A 7 9.74 22.19 -23.92
C ASP A 7 9.85 22.64 -22.45
N VAL A 8 9.14 23.72 -22.07
CA VAL A 8 9.12 24.23 -20.69
C VAL A 8 8.42 23.24 -19.77
N LYS A 9 7.26 22.72 -20.20
CA LYS A 9 6.52 21.72 -19.41
C LYS A 9 7.20 20.36 -19.41
N ARG A 10 7.85 19.97 -20.50
CA ARG A 10 8.68 18.74 -20.53
C ARG A 10 9.84 18.84 -19.54
N SER A 11 10.51 20.00 -19.49
CA SER A 11 11.59 20.27 -18.54
C SER A 11 11.11 20.27 -17.09
N ALA A 12 9.89 20.75 -16.82
CA ALA A 12 9.31 20.70 -15.47
C ALA A 12 9.11 19.26 -14.95
N ILE A 13 8.66 18.33 -15.81
CA ILE A 13 8.57 16.90 -15.45
C ILE A 13 9.98 16.32 -15.22
N ALA A 14 10.96 16.68 -16.04
CA ALA A 14 12.34 16.25 -15.86
C ALA A 14 12.92 16.72 -14.52
N THR A 15 12.64 17.96 -14.12
CA THR A 15 13.01 18.50 -12.79
C THR A 15 12.34 17.72 -11.66
N GLU A 16 11.05 17.40 -11.77
CA GLU A 16 10.36 16.61 -10.75
C GLU A 16 10.96 15.20 -10.60
N LEU A 17 11.30 14.54 -11.72
CA LEU A 17 12.01 13.26 -11.71
C LEU A 17 13.40 13.37 -11.05
N ALA A 18 14.12 14.45 -11.31
CA ALA A 18 15.43 14.70 -10.68
C ALA A 18 15.30 14.93 -9.17
N ASP A 19 14.27 15.64 -8.72
CA ASP A 19 13.98 15.79 -7.28
C ASP A 19 13.63 14.46 -6.62
N MET A 20 12.82 13.63 -7.28
CA MET A 20 12.51 12.27 -6.81
C MET A 20 13.77 11.43 -6.68
N ALA A 21 14.75 11.59 -7.58
CA ALA A 21 16.00 10.83 -7.53
C ALA A 21 16.86 11.23 -6.34
N GLU A 22 16.99 12.54 -6.07
CA GLU A 22 17.68 13.03 -4.87
C GLU A 22 16.97 12.61 -3.58
N LEU A 23 15.63 12.64 -3.57
CA LEU A 23 14.85 12.16 -2.43
C LEU A 23 15.05 10.66 -2.19
N GLN A 24 15.08 9.86 -3.27
CA GLN A 24 15.34 8.42 -3.19
C GLN A 24 16.73 8.12 -2.60
N LYS A 25 17.76 8.92 -2.95
CA LYS A 25 19.11 8.79 -2.35
C LYS A 25 19.08 9.04 -0.84
N LEU A 26 18.34 10.06 -0.42
CA LEU A 26 18.18 10.39 1.00
C LEU A 26 17.43 9.28 1.75
N LEU A 27 16.39 8.70 1.16
CA LEU A 27 15.65 7.57 1.74
C LEU A 27 16.59 6.38 2.00
N ILE A 28 17.34 5.94 0.98
CA ILE A 28 18.33 4.86 1.07
C ILE A 28 19.36 5.13 2.17
N ALA A 29 19.90 6.35 2.23
CA ALA A 29 20.89 6.73 3.23
C ALA A 29 20.32 6.68 4.67
N ASN A 30 19.08 7.13 4.85
CA ASN A 30 18.40 7.08 6.14
C ASN A 30 18.11 5.63 6.56
N GLU A 31 17.66 4.77 5.66
CA GLU A 31 17.38 3.36 5.94
C GLU A 31 18.64 2.60 6.36
N GLN A 32 19.77 2.80 5.66
CA GLN A 32 21.08 2.25 6.06
C GLN A 32 21.46 2.66 7.48
N LYS A 33 21.23 3.94 7.82
CA LYS A 33 21.48 4.45 9.16
C LYS A 33 20.57 3.80 10.20
N PHE A 34 19.27 3.71 9.93
CA PHE A 34 18.32 3.05 10.83
C PHE A 34 18.66 1.60 11.07
N ILE A 35 19.07 0.84 10.05
CA ILE A 35 19.50 -0.55 10.19
C ILE A 35 20.68 -0.68 11.17
N SER A 36 21.59 0.29 11.18
CA SER A 36 22.73 0.31 12.09
C SER A 36 22.39 0.73 13.53
N GLU A 37 21.35 1.58 13.71
CA GLU A 37 20.97 2.14 15.01
C GLU A 37 19.88 1.33 15.74
N ILE A 38 19.00 0.64 15.00
CA ILE A 38 17.86 -0.09 15.55
C ILE A 38 18.33 -1.45 16.07
N SER A 39 18.18 -1.67 17.37
CA SER A 39 18.49 -2.95 18.03
C SER A 39 17.43 -4.03 17.83
N ASP A 40 16.16 -3.64 17.66
CA ASP A 40 15.03 -4.54 17.48
C ASP A 40 15.15 -5.31 16.14
N PRO A 41 15.18 -6.65 16.15
CA PRO A 41 15.41 -7.45 14.95
C PRO A 41 14.25 -7.38 13.95
N ASP A 42 12.99 -7.30 14.41
CA ASP A 42 11.82 -7.25 13.54
C ASP A 42 11.74 -5.91 12.82
N ILE A 43 12.02 -4.81 13.53
CA ILE A 43 12.07 -3.47 12.94
C ILE A 43 13.25 -3.38 11.96
N ARG A 44 14.41 -3.95 12.32
CA ARG A 44 15.59 -3.95 11.45
C ARG A 44 15.34 -4.72 10.15
N ASP A 45 14.69 -5.89 10.21
CA ASP A 45 14.31 -6.67 9.02
C ASP A 45 13.38 -5.88 8.09
N ARG A 46 12.40 -5.15 8.65
CA ARG A 46 11.54 -4.26 7.86
C ARG A 46 12.34 -3.21 7.12
N PHE A 47 13.28 -2.52 7.78
CA PHE A 47 14.14 -1.55 7.09
C PHE A 47 15.09 -2.18 6.08
N GLN A 48 15.58 -3.42 6.30
CA GLN A 48 16.39 -4.13 5.33
C GLN A 48 15.61 -4.44 4.05
N LYS A 49 14.34 -4.85 4.18
CA LYS A 49 13.44 -5.06 3.04
C LYS A 49 13.16 -3.74 2.31
N MET A 50 12.81 -2.68 3.05
CA MET A 50 12.60 -1.36 2.46
C MET A 50 13.83 -0.85 1.71
N LEU A 51 15.03 -1.05 2.27
CA LEU A 51 16.29 -0.67 1.64
C LEU A 51 16.52 -1.42 0.33
N ALA A 52 16.23 -2.71 0.29
CA ALA A 52 16.37 -3.51 -0.93
C ALA A 52 15.42 -3.01 -2.03
N ASP A 53 14.17 -2.76 -1.68
CA ASP A 53 13.15 -2.19 -2.58
C ASP A 53 13.58 -0.79 -3.06
N ASP A 54 14.10 0.06 -2.16
CA ASP A 54 14.52 1.41 -2.49
C ASP A 54 15.77 1.50 -3.37
N GLN A 55 16.72 0.58 -3.19
CA GLN A 55 17.88 0.45 -4.07
C GLN A 55 17.46 0.03 -5.47
N LYS A 56 16.51 -0.90 -5.58
CA LYS A 56 15.90 -1.29 -6.87
C LYS A 56 15.13 -0.13 -7.49
N ASN A 57 14.36 0.61 -6.70
CA ASN A 57 13.60 1.78 -7.14
C ASN A 57 14.48 2.89 -7.68
N MET A 58 15.70 3.08 -7.14
CA MET A 58 16.68 3.99 -7.72
C MET A 58 17.00 3.63 -9.18
N GLY A 59 17.29 2.36 -9.47
CA GLY A 59 17.59 1.90 -10.82
C GLY A 59 16.40 2.06 -11.77
N VAL A 60 15.17 1.84 -11.29
CA VAL A 60 13.94 2.10 -12.04
C VAL A 60 13.82 3.59 -12.38
N LEU A 61 14.06 4.46 -11.39
CA LEU A 61 13.95 5.90 -11.56
C LEU A 61 15.00 6.45 -12.53
N GLU A 62 16.25 5.98 -12.44
CA GLU A 62 17.31 6.30 -13.41
C GLU A 62 16.92 5.86 -14.84
N THR A 63 16.34 4.67 -14.98
CA THR A 63 15.84 4.17 -16.26
C THR A 63 14.74 5.06 -16.83
N VAL A 64 13.77 5.46 -15.99
CA VAL A 64 12.69 6.39 -16.36
C VAL A 64 13.27 7.73 -16.82
N MET A 65 14.24 8.29 -16.09
CA MET A 65 14.89 9.56 -16.45
C MET A 65 15.60 9.47 -17.80
N VAL A 66 16.31 8.37 -18.08
CA VAL A 66 16.97 8.14 -19.37
C VAL A 66 15.95 8.00 -20.50
N GLN A 67 14.91 7.18 -20.30
CA GLN A 67 13.86 6.96 -21.30
C GLN A 67 13.03 8.22 -21.58
N TYR A 68 12.82 9.06 -20.57
CA TYR A 68 12.12 10.33 -20.73
C TYR A 68 12.91 11.30 -21.63
N GLY A 69 14.24 11.19 -21.67
CA GLY A 69 15.11 11.82 -22.67
C GLY A 69 15.30 13.33 -22.50
N VAL A 70 14.67 13.95 -21.50
CA VAL A 70 14.85 15.37 -21.17
C VAL A 70 15.65 15.48 -19.88
N LYS A 71 16.74 16.24 -19.91
CA LYS A 71 17.59 16.46 -18.74
C LYS A 71 16.93 17.43 -17.78
N GLY A 72 16.74 16.99 -16.53
CA GLY A 72 16.31 17.83 -15.42
C GLY A 72 17.40 17.97 -14.37
N GLU A 73 17.36 19.06 -13.62
CA GLU A 73 18.21 19.27 -12.45
C GLU A 73 17.30 19.41 -11.21
N PRO A 74 17.70 18.85 -10.06
CA PRO A 74 16.91 18.95 -8.83
C PRO A 74 16.86 20.41 -8.34
N ARG A 75 15.71 20.82 -7.83
CA ARG A 75 15.45 22.18 -7.32
C ARG A 75 16.37 22.49 -6.12
N ASP A 76 16.83 23.73 -6.03
CA ASP A 76 17.61 24.18 -4.87
C ASP A 76 16.86 24.03 -3.54
N VAL A 77 15.53 24.18 -3.57
CA VAL A 77 14.68 23.96 -2.39
C VAL A 77 14.72 22.49 -1.96
N THR A 78 14.75 21.55 -2.90
CA THR A 78 14.90 20.12 -2.61
C THR A 78 16.25 19.83 -1.98
N LYS A 79 17.34 20.37 -2.55
CA LYS A 79 18.69 20.22 -2.00
C LYS A 79 18.79 20.76 -0.57
N LYS A 80 18.29 21.97 -0.31
CA LYS A 80 18.25 22.57 1.03
C LYS A 80 17.44 21.74 2.03
N MET A 81 16.28 21.22 1.61
CA MET A 81 15.48 20.32 2.44
C MET A 81 16.25 19.04 2.78
N ILE A 82 16.94 18.44 1.79
CA ILE A 82 17.77 17.25 2.00
C ILE A 82 18.87 17.52 3.03
N GLU A 83 19.62 18.62 2.88
CA GLU A 83 20.67 19.02 3.82
C GLU A 83 20.13 19.18 5.25
N GLN A 84 18.99 19.86 5.40
CA GLN A 84 18.33 20.02 6.70
C GLN A 84 17.93 18.68 7.32
N VAL A 85 17.34 17.78 6.54
CA VAL A 85 16.95 16.46 7.05
C VAL A 85 18.19 15.63 7.39
N GLN A 86 19.25 15.66 6.59
CA GLN A 86 20.51 14.97 6.93
C GLN A 86 21.11 15.47 8.24
N GLN A 87 21.03 16.79 8.50
CA GLN A 87 21.43 17.38 9.78
C GLN A 87 20.57 16.85 10.93
N LEU A 88 19.24 16.83 10.79
CA LEU A 88 18.33 16.28 11.80
C LEU A 88 18.56 14.79 12.07
N MET A 89 18.81 14.00 11.02
CA MET A 89 19.10 12.57 11.13
C MET A 89 20.43 12.32 11.85
N SER A 90 21.40 13.21 11.68
CA SER A 90 22.74 13.12 12.30
C SER A 90 22.83 13.74 13.69
N GLY A 91 21.94 14.67 14.00
CA GLY A 91 21.85 15.28 15.31
C GLY A 91 21.28 14.36 16.38
N SER A 92 21.40 14.83 17.62
CA SER A 92 20.78 14.25 18.82
C SER A 92 19.45 14.93 19.19
N GLU A 93 19.02 15.94 18.43
CA GLU A 93 17.79 16.70 18.66
C GLU A 93 16.53 15.83 18.57
N LEU A 94 16.56 14.84 17.69
CA LEU A 94 15.46 13.90 17.49
C LEU A 94 15.79 12.55 18.11
N LYS A 95 14.81 12.00 18.84
CA LYS A 95 14.79 10.59 19.23
C LYS A 95 14.57 9.71 18.00
N LEU A 96 14.91 8.43 18.13
CA LEU A 96 14.86 7.48 17.01
C LEU A 96 13.46 7.41 16.37
N PHE A 97 12.39 7.31 17.16
CA PHE A 97 11.02 7.30 16.62
C PHE A 97 10.66 8.58 15.86
N GLN A 98 11.18 9.73 16.29
CA GLN A 98 10.98 11.02 15.60
C GLN A 98 11.76 11.08 14.29
N LYS A 99 12.99 10.53 14.25
CA LYS A 99 13.76 10.36 13.01
C LYS A 99 13.03 9.45 12.02
N VAL A 100 12.47 8.33 12.49
CA VAL A 100 11.62 7.48 11.64
C VAL A 100 10.38 8.24 11.15
N GLY A 101 9.77 9.07 12.00
CA GLY A 101 8.69 9.98 11.59
C GLY A 101 9.08 10.95 10.47
N GLN A 102 10.27 11.55 10.54
CA GLN A 102 10.79 12.39 9.45
C GLN A 102 11.00 11.58 8.16
N HIS A 103 11.47 10.33 8.27
CA HIS A 103 11.63 9.45 7.12
C HIS A 103 10.29 9.05 6.49
N GLU A 104 9.24 8.81 7.29
CA GLU A 104 7.88 8.57 6.79
C GLU A 104 7.34 9.76 5.98
N LEU A 105 7.57 10.99 6.44
CA LEU A 105 7.19 12.19 5.68
C LEU A 105 7.93 12.30 4.34
N LEU A 106 9.20 11.90 4.28
CA LEU A 106 9.95 11.82 3.02
C LEU A 106 9.36 10.78 2.08
N LYS A 107 9.00 9.60 2.59
CA LYS A 107 8.31 8.55 1.81
C LYS A 107 6.98 9.07 1.26
N HIS A 108 6.19 9.76 2.09
CA HIS A 108 4.95 10.39 1.65
C HIS A 108 5.18 11.35 0.48
N LYS A 109 6.18 12.22 0.59
CA LYS A 109 6.53 13.15 -0.49
C LYS A 109 6.90 12.40 -1.78
N GLN A 110 7.70 11.34 -1.69
CA GLN A 110 8.08 10.50 -2.84
C GLN A 110 6.85 9.90 -3.55
N VAL A 111 5.89 9.37 -2.78
CA VAL A 111 4.61 8.87 -3.31
C VAL A 111 3.83 9.96 -4.03
N MET A 112 3.70 11.13 -3.42
CA MET A 112 2.93 12.23 -4.01
C MET A 112 3.55 12.74 -5.31
N CYS A 113 4.87 12.86 -5.37
CA CYS A 113 5.60 13.21 -6.58
C CYS A 113 5.38 12.15 -7.68
N GLY A 114 5.54 10.87 -7.37
CA GLY A 114 5.36 9.80 -8.36
C GLY A 114 3.92 9.68 -8.87
N LEU A 115 2.91 9.91 -8.03
CA LEU A 115 1.50 9.98 -8.45
C LEU A 115 1.22 11.18 -9.36
N LEU A 116 1.82 12.33 -9.06
CA LEU A 116 1.70 13.52 -9.90
C LEU A 116 2.31 13.27 -11.28
N VAL A 117 3.52 12.71 -11.34
CA VAL A 117 4.21 12.37 -12.59
C VAL A 117 3.42 11.34 -13.40
N HIS A 118 2.87 10.31 -12.75
CA HIS A 118 1.94 9.38 -13.38
C HIS A 118 0.71 10.11 -13.93
N LYS A 119 0.12 11.04 -13.18
CA LYS A 119 -1.06 11.77 -13.64
C LYS A 119 -0.76 12.67 -14.84
N CYS A 120 0.42 13.30 -14.86
CA CYS A 120 0.92 14.03 -16.01
C CYS A 120 0.98 13.10 -17.24
N SER A 121 1.55 11.90 -17.08
CA SER A 121 1.70 10.93 -18.18
C SER A 121 0.36 10.54 -18.84
N GLN A 122 -0.74 10.50 -18.08
CA GLN A 122 -2.08 10.19 -18.61
C GLN A 122 -2.66 11.27 -19.54
N VAL A 123 -2.20 12.52 -19.43
CA VAL A 123 -2.75 13.65 -20.20
C VAL A 123 -1.82 14.15 -21.30
N VAL A 124 -0.63 13.54 -21.43
CA VAL A 124 0.40 13.93 -22.41
C VAL A 124 0.66 12.80 -23.41
N GLY A 125 1.56 13.03 -24.37
CA GLY A 125 1.87 12.11 -25.48
C GLY A 125 2.17 10.67 -25.04
N ALA A 126 1.85 9.70 -25.90
CA ALA A 126 2.11 8.27 -25.65
C ALA A 126 3.60 7.97 -25.39
N ASP A 127 4.51 8.78 -25.95
CA ASP A 127 5.95 8.74 -25.69
C ASP A 127 6.28 8.93 -24.20
N VAL A 128 5.64 9.90 -23.56
CA VAL A 128 5.86 10.21 -22.14
C VAL A 128 5.20 9.16 -21.24
N ALA A 129 4.02 8.66 -21.62
CA ALA A 129 3.35 7.59 -20.88
C ALA A 129 4.18 6.31 -20.80
N VAL A 130 4.83 5.91 -21.90
CA VAL A 130 5.70 4.73 -21.94
C VAL A 130 6.93 4.93 -21.06
N ALA A 131 7.59 6.09 -21.13
CA ALA A 131 8.79 6.38 -20.34
C ALA A 131 8.51 6.39 -18.83
N ILE A 132 7.32 6.83 -18.40
CA ILE A 132 6.96 7.01 -16.99
C ILE A 132 6.30 5.75 -16.38
N GLY A 133 5.77 4.84 -17.20
CA GLY A 133 5.05 3.64 -16.76
C GLY A 133 5.72 2.86 -15.62
N PRO A 134 7.06 2.64 -15.63
CA PRO A 134 7.77 1.96 -14.55
C PRO A 134 7.66 2.63 -13.16
N LEU A 135 7.36 3.93 -13.06
CA LEU A 135 7.16 4.62 -11.77
C LEU A 135 5.99 4.05 -10.96
N ASN A 136 5.07 3.32 -11.58
CA ASN A 136 3.95 2.71 -10.87
C ASN A 136 4.46 1.77 -9.77
N THR A 137 5.46 0.94 -10.06
CA THR A 137 6.09 0.04 -9.09
C THR A 137 6.62 0.81 -7.88
N ILE A 138 7.34 1.92 -8.13
CA ILE A 138 7.88 2.80 -7.08
C ILE A 138 6.74 3.37 -6.21
N ASN A 139 5.61 3.74 -6.80
CA ASN A 139 4.46 4.27 -6.06
C ASN A 139 3.81 3.21 -5.17
N PHE A 140 3.68 1.96 -5.64
CA PHE A 140 3.10 0.87 -4.87
C PHE A 140 3.99 0.48 -3.69
N GLU A 141 5.28 0.25 -3.94
CA GLU A 141 6.26 -0.13 -2.90
C GLU A 141 6.36 0.97 -1.84
N ASN A 142 6.49 2.25 -2.22
CA ASN A 142 6.56 3.33 -1.25
C ASN A 142 5.29 3.45 -0.37
N ARG A 143 4.10 3.21 -0.90
CA ARG A 143 2.86 3.19 -0.10
C ARG A 143 2.86 2.05 0.92
N ALA A 144 3.32 0.86 0.52
CA ALA A 144 3.48 -0.25 1.45
C ALA A 144 4.47 0.10 2.58
N HIS A 145 5.58 0.77 2.24
CA HIS A 145 6.57 1.21 3.23
C HIS A 145 5.96 2.22 4.23
N GLN A 146 5.12 3.16 3.78
CA GLN A 146 4.47 4.12 4.69
C GLN A 146 3.64 3.43 5.78
N GLU A 147 2.85 2.41 5.43
CA GLU A 147 2.05 1.68 6.42
C GLU A 147 2.93 0.92 7.43
N GLN A 148 4.03 0.33 6.95
CA GLN A 148 5.00 -0.31 7.84
C GLN A 148 5.68 0.72 8.77
N LEU A 149 6.07 1.89 8.25
CA LEU A 149 6.72 2.96 9.02
C LEU A 149 5.83 3.52 10.12
N LYS A 150 4.53 3.71 9.87
CA LYS A 150 3.55 4.08 10.92
C LYS A 150 3.62 3.13 12.10
N GLY A 151 3.77 1.84 11.82
CA GLY A 151 3.90 0.84 12.86
C GLY A 151 5.21 0.83 13.61
N VAL A 152 6.31 1.07 12.90
CA VAL A 152 7.61 1.26 13.53
C VAL A 152 7.58 2.47 14.46
N ILE A 153 6.98 3.59 14.04
CA ILE A 153 6.87 4.81 14.83
C ILE A 153 6.08 4.55 16.11
N GLU A 154 4.98 3.83 16.05
CA GLU A 154 4.18 3.47 17.23
C GLU A 154 4.98 2.59 18.20
N ILE A 155 5.65 1.54 17.73
CA ILE A 155 6.42 0.64 18.58
C ILE A 155 7.56 1.41 19.26
N LEU A 156 8.38 2.11 18.47
CA LEU A 156 9.52 2.88 18.99
C LEU A 156 9.05 4.02 19.90
N GLY A 157 7.98 4.72 19.52
CA GLY A 157 7.41 5.83 20.28
C GLY A 157 6.82 5.37 21.61
N THR A 158 6.07 4.27 21.62
CA THR A 158 5.48 3.71 22.86
C THR A 158 6.58 3.28 23.83
N ARG A 159 7.61 2.58 23.33
CA ARG A 159 8.77 2.19 24.13
C ARG A 159 9.50 3.40 24.69
N GLU A 160 9.79 4.41 23.87
CA GLU A 160 10.51 5.62 24.30
C GLU A 160 9.70 6.45 25.31
N LEU A 161 8.39 6.62 25.07
CA LEU A 161 7.54 7.51 25.89
C LEU A 161 7.06 6.86 27.19
N THR A 162 6.89 5.54 27.21
CA THR A 162 6.28 4.84 28.35
C THR A 162 7.20 3.83 29.04
N GLY A 163 8.29 3.42 28.38
CA GLY A 163 9.14 2.31 28.83
C GLY A 163 8.48 0.93 28.73
N LYS A 164 7.34 0.83 28.03
CA LYS A 164 6.57 -0.41 27.85
C LYS A 164 6.45 -0.78 26.38
N GLU A 165 6.22 -2.06 26.13
CA GLU A 165 5.75 -2.53 24.83
C GLU A 165 4.31 -2.04 24.59
N PRO A 166 3.94 -1.67 23.35
CA PRO A 166 2.54 -1.41 23.02
C PRO A 166 1.69 -2.66 23.32
N GLU A 167 0.56 -2.48 23.99
CA GLU A 167 -0.40 -3.57 24.14
C GLU A 167 -0.93 -3.92 22.76
N GLN A 168 -0.67 -5.16 22.33
CA GLN A 168 -1.03 -5.71 21.02
C GLN A 168 -0.16 -5.14 19.89
N GLY A 169 0.71 -5.98 19.32
CA GLY A 169 1.50 -5.64 18.13
C GLY A 169 0.61 -5.27 16.94
N LEU A 170 1.21 -4.89 15.80
CA LEU A 170 0.63 -4.41 14.52
C LEU A 170 -0.87 -4.69 14.23
N TRP A 171 -1.35 -5.85 14.63
CA TRP A 171 -2.74 -6.30 14.75
C TRP A 171 -3.75 -5.40 15.47
N GLY A 172 -3.37 -4.76 16.59
CA GLY A 172 -4.23 -3.81 17.30
C GLY A 172 -4.62 -2.65 16.40
N ARG A 173 -3.66 -2.11 15.62
CA ARG A 173 -3.88 -1.00 14.68
C ARG A 173 -4.75 -1.34 13.48
N VAL A 174 -4.68 -2.57 12.98
CA VAL A 174 -5.54 -2.98 11.87
C VAL A 174 -6.97 -3.17 12.37
N GLN A 175 -7.15 -3.70 13.57
CA GLN A 175 -8.46 -3.73 14.22
C GLN A 175 -8.94 -2.33 14.62
N ASP A 176 -8.08 -1.42 15.07
CA ASP A 176 -8.42 -0.05 15.47
C ASP A 176 -8.74 0.82 14.27
N ALA A 177 -7.99 0.69 13.17
CA ALA A 177 -8.33 1.32 11.89
C ALA A 177 -9.66 0.78 11.38
N VAL A 178 -9.88 -0.54 11.45
CA VAL A 178 -11.16 -1.17 11.08
C VAL A 178 -12.28 -0.81 12.07
N ALA A 179 -12.01 -0.57 13.35
CA ALA A 179 -12.99 -0.20 14.38
C ALA A 179 -13.39 1.28 14.25
N ALA A 180 -12.41 2.16 14.00
CA ALA A 180 -12.61 3.56 13.65
C ALA A 180 -13.35 3.70 12.30
N LEU A 181 -13.09 2.81 11.34
CA LEU A 181 -13.79 2.77 10.05
C LEU A 181 -15.16 2.09 10.14
N SER A 182 -15.37 1.12 11.03
CA SER A 182 -16.63 0.37 11.20
C SER A 182 -17.65 1.07 12.09
N GLY A 183 -17.23 2.06 12.90
CA GLY A 183 -18.12 2.90 13.68
C GLY A 183 -18.71 2.23 14.93
N VAL A 184 -18.07 1.17 15.45
CA VAL A 184 -18.61 0.35 16.55
C VAL A 184 -18.24 0.88 17.94
N PHE A 185 -17.52 2.00 18.06
CA PHE A 185 -17.42 2.72 19.33
C PHE A 185 -17.83 4.19 19.18
N GLY A 186 -18.89 4.55 19.90
CA GLY A 186 -19.11 5.90 20.39
C GLY A 186 -19.54 6.92 19.34
N SER A 187 -20.85 7.02 19.16
CA SER A 187 -21.50 8.26 18.77
C SER A 187 -21.10 9.41 19.73
N ALA A 188 -20.01 10.12 19.43
CA ALA A 188 -19.79 11.54 19.72
C ALA A 188 -18.36 11.96 19.32
N VAL A 189 -18.25 13.14 18.71
CA VAL A 189 -17.04 13.94 18.46
C VAL A 189 -16.26 13.59 17.18
N THR A 190 -16.76 14.08 16.04
CA THR A 190 -16.18 15.25 15.34
C THR A 190 -17.01 15.54 14.08
N GLN A 191 -17.95 16.48 14.21
CA GLN A 191 -18.48 17.19 13.05
C GLN A 191 -17.50 18.32 12.68
N ASN A 192 -17.37 18.55 11.37
CA ASN A 192 -16.62 19.58 10.65
C ASN A 192 -15.12 19.35 10.39
N SER A 193 -14.82 18.85 9.19
CA SER A 193 -14.30 19.68 8.08
C SER A 193 -14.05 18.78 6.86
N ASP A 194 -14.60 19.14 5.70
CA ASP A 194 -14.21 18.71 4.34
C ASP A 194 -13.60 17.30 4.19
N LYS A 195 -14.24 16.27 4.76
CA LYS A 195 -13.96 14.89 4.41
C LYS A 195 -14.53 14.67 3.02
N LYS A 196 -13.64 14.52 2.04
CA LYS A 196 -13.96 13.66 0.91
C LYS A 196 -14.27 12.28 1.52
N ASP A 197 -15.54 11.89 1.53
CA ASP A 197 -15.94 10.59 2.06
C ASP A 197 -15.21 9.51 1.25
N MET A 198 -14.71 8.48 1.94
CA MET A 198 -13.92 7.42 1.31
C MET A 198 -14.80 6.70 0.27
N ASP A 199 -14.30 6.59 -0.95
CA ASP A 199 -15.05 5.93 -2.02
C ASP A 199 -14.70 4.44 -2.13
N ILE A 200 -15.47 3.68 -2.92
CA ILE A 200 -15.31 2.23 -3.05
C ILE A 200 -13.87 1.79 -3.36
N ARG A 201 -13.14 2.58 -4.17
CA ARG A 201 -11.75 2.26 -4.56
C ARG A 201 -10.79 2.44 -3.39
N ASP A 202 -11.10 3.36 -2.48
CA ASP A 202 -10.31 3.56 -1.28
C ASP A 202 -10.51 2.38 -0.31
N LEU A 203 -11.74 1.90 -0.14
CA LEU A 203 -12.03 0.75 0.73
C LEU A 203 -11.41 -0.56 0.23
N ILE A 204 -11.57 -0.87 -1.06
CA ILE A 204 -10.99 -2.08 -1.65
C ILE A 204 -9.45 -2.03 -1.55
N ARG A 205 -8.84 -0.87 -1.85
CA ARG A 205 -7.38 -0.69 -1.70
C ARG A 205 -6.89 -0.85 -0.26
N LEU A 206 -7.67 -0.42 0.73
CA LEU A 206 -7.32 -0.65 2.13
C LEU A 206 -7.27 -2.15 2.47
N ASP A 207 -8.23 -2.92 1.94
CA ASP A 207 -8.23 -4.38 2.11
C ASP A 207 -7.02 -5.03 1.43
N HIS A 208 -6.70 -4.61 0.20
CA HIS A 208 -5.50 -5.09 -0.52
C HIS A 208 -4.21 -4.84 0.27
N ASN A 209 -4.05 -3.62 0.79
CA ASN A 209 -2.89 -3.24 1.59
C ASN A 209 -2.79 -4.06 2.88
N LYS A 210 -3.94 -4.33 3.52
CA LYS A 210 -3.99 -5.18 4.73
C LYS A 210 -3.49 -6.59 4.42
N VAL A 211 -3.99 -7.21 3.36
CA VAL A 211 -3.59 -8.57 2.99
C VAL A 211 -2.11 -8.62 2.58
N ASN A 212 -1.61 -7.63 1.82
CA ASN A 212 -0.18 -7.53 1.48
C ASN A 212 0.71 -7.43 2.72
N THR A 213 0.26 -6.70 3.74
CA THR A 213 0.95 -6.63 5.04
C THR A 213 1.00 -8.01 5.69
N ILE A 214 -0.12 -8.75 5.72
CA ILE A 214 -0.16 -10.10 6.31
C ILE A 214 0.77 -11.07 5.56
N PHE A 215 0.82 -11.03 4.22
CA PHE A 215 1.78 -11.82 3.44
C PHE A 215 3.23 -11.54 3.85
N THR A 216 3.57 -10.25 4.01
CA THR A 216 4.91 -9.84 4.44
C THR A 216 5.25 -10.39 5.83
N GLU A 217 4.30 -10.40 6.75
CA GLU A 217 4.49 -10.93 8.10
C GLU A 217 4.62 -12.44 8.13
N ILE A 218 3.82 -13.17 7.34
CA ILE A 218 3.94 -14.62 7.18
C ILE A 218 5.33 -14.98 6.64
N GLY A 219 5.84 -14.21 5.68
CA GLY A 219 7.19 -14.39 5.14
C GLY A 219 8.31 -14.13 6.16
N ALA A 220 8.06 -13.31 7.18
CA ALA A 220 9.07 -12.89 8.16
C ALA A 220 9.14 -13.75 9.43
N THR A 221 8.15 -14.62 9.67
CA THR A 221 8.08 -15.39 10.93
C THR A 221 8.20 -16.89 10.70
N GLU A 222 8.95 -17.59 11.56
CA GLU A 222 9.03 -19.06 11.60
C GLU A 222 8.19 -19.67 12.73
N ASP A 223 7.50 -18.85 13.52
CA ASP A 223 6.67 -19.32 14.62
C ASP A 223 5.35 -19.90 14.08
N ALA A 224 5.17 -21.22 14.25
CA ALA A 224 4.01 -21.94 13.76
C ALA A 224 2.68 -21.43 14.32
N ALA A 225 2.63 -20.98 15.59
CA ALA A 225 1.41 -20.44 16.19
C ALA A 225 1.07 -19.07 15.58
N LYS A 226 2.08 -18.23 15.37
CA LYS A 226 1.92 -16.93 14.71
C LYS A 226 1.53 -17.09 13.24
N LEU A 227 2.09 -18.07 12.54
CA LEU A 227 1.71 -18.41 11.17
C LEU A 227 0.25 -18.85 11.07
N GLU A 228 -0.21 -19.67 12.02
CA GLU A 228 -1.61 -20.11 12.09
C GLU A 228 -2.56 -18.92 12.29
N GLU A 229 -2.24 -18.01 13.21
CA GLU A 229 -3.01 -16.80 13.48
C GLU A 229 -3.08 -15.88 12.25
N LEU A 230 -1.92 -15.56 11.66
CA LEU A 230 -1.81 -14.69 10.48
C LEU A 230 -2.57 -15.26 9.28
N PHE A 231 -2.40 -16.56 9.01
CA PHE A 231 -3.14 -17.22 7.94
C PHE A 231 -4.64 -17.26 8.21
N GLY A 232 -5.05 -17.56 9.44
CA GLY A 232 -6.45 -17.58 9.83
C GLY A 232 -7.13 -16.22 9.62
N GLN A 233 -6.41 -15.12 9.83
CA GLN A 233 -6.91 -13.78 9.52
C GLN A 233 -6.92 -13.50 8.02
N MET A 234 -5.83 -13.78 7.32
CA MET A 234 -5.74 -13.59 5.86
C MET A 234 -6.86 -14.33 5.13
N TYR A 235 -7.12 -15.58 5.52
CA TYR A 235 -8.22 -16.39 5.00
C TYR A 235 -9.56 -15.68 5.18
N LYS A 236 -9.84 -15.16 6.37
CA LYS A 236 -11.11 -14.46 6.66
C LYS A 236 -11.23 -13.17 5.85
N ASP A 237 -10.16 -12.41 5.75
CA ASP A 237 -10.16 -11.14 5.03
C ASP A 237 -10.36 -11.33 3.54
N LEU A 238 -9.58 -12.22 2.90
CA LEU A 238 -9.68 -12.50 1.47
C LEU A 238 -11.05 -13.04 1.08
N VAL A 239 -11.58 -14.02 1.83
CA VAL A 239 -12.90 -14.60 1.54
C VAL A 239 -14.01 -13.58 1.72
N ALA A 240 -13.97 -12.77 2.79
CA ALA A 240 -15.00 -11.76 3.02
C ALA A 240 -14.93 -10.61 2.01
N HIS A 241 -13.72 -10.24 1.60
CA HIS A 241 -13.48 -9.23 0.58
C HIS A 241 -14.02 -9.68 -0.78
N ALA A 242 -13.54 -10.82 -1.30
CA ALA A 242 -13.96 -11.37 -2.59
C ALA A 242 -15.48 -11.50 -2.67
N LYS A 243 -16.12 -12.13 -1.67
CA LYS A 243 -17.58 -12.28 -1.64
C LYS A 243 -18.33 -10.95 -1.61
N ALA A 244 -17.78 -9.90 -1.00
CA ALA A 244 -18.39 -8.59 -1.01
C ALA A 244 -18.28 -7.92 -2.39
N GLU A 245 -17.15 -8.10 -3.10
CA GLU A 245 -16.98 -7.62 -4.47
C GLU A 245 -17.93 -8.33 -5.43
N GLU A 246 -17.98 -9.67 -5.36
CA GLU A 246 -18.89 -10.50 -6.15
C GLU A 246 -20.36 -10.12 -5.96
N GLN A 247 -20.77 -9.82 -4.73
CA GLN A 247 -22.16 -9.48 -4.41
C GLN A 247 -22.53 -8.04 -4.77
N VAL A 248 -21.59 -7.11 -4.66
CA VAL A 248 -21.89 -5.67 -4.69
C VAL A 248 -21.22 -4.96 -5.85
N VAL A 249 -19.92 -5.15 -6.03
CA VAL A 249 -19.10 -4.37 -6.97
C VAL A 249 -19.25 -4.89 -8.38
N TYR A 250 -18.99 -6.18 -8.60
CA TYR A 250 -18.99 -6.81 -9.92
C TYR A 250 -20.31 -6.63 -10.68
N PRO A 251 -21.51 -6.81 -10.06
CA PRO A 251 -22.78 -6.57 -10.75
C PRO A 251 -22.96 -5.12 -11.23
N LYS A 252 -22.39 -4.15 -10.50
CA LYS A 252 -22.54 -2.72 -10.78
C LYS A 252 -21.58 -2.25 -11.87
N VAL A 253 -20.39 -2.83 -11.94
CA VAL A 253 -19.36 -2.45 -12.93
C VAL A 253 -19.48 -3.21 -14.24
N ARG A 254 -20.08 -4.41 -14.24
CA ARG A 254 -20.10 -5.34 -15.39
C ARG A 254 -20.54 -4.70 -16.71
N SER A 255 -21.52 -3.80 -16.66
CA SER A 255 -22.05 -3.13 -17.86
C SER A 255 -21.04 -2.24 -18.60
N PHE A 256 -20.08 -1.63 -17.88
CA PHE A 256 -19.11 -0.69 -18.45
C PHE A 256 -17.65 -1.17 -18.34
N TYR A 257 -17.33 -2.06 -17.40
CA TYR A 257 -16.02 -2.70 -17.29
C TYR A 257 -15.89 -3.88 -18.26
N GLY A 258 -17.01 -4.51 -18.62
CA GLY A 258 -17.10 -5.58 -19.61
C GLY A 258 -17.37 -6.93 -18.97
N ASN A 259 -18.18 -7.75 -19.64
CA ASN A 259 -18.56 -9.08 -19.18
C ASN A 259 -17.35 -10.01 -19.03
N GLU A 260 -16.45 -10.04 -20.02
CA GLU A 260 -15.26 -10.90 -20.00
C GLU A 260 -14.31 -10.50 -18.88
N ASN A 261 -13.94 -9.21 -18.79
CA ASN A 261 -13.06 -8.71 -17.72
C ASN A 261 -13.64 -8.95 -16.32
N THR A 262 -14.95 -8.80 -16.15
CA THR A 262 -15.60 -9.07 -14.86
C THR A 262 -15.62 -10.57 -14.56
N GLN A 263 -15.81 -11.42 -15.58
CA GLN A 263 -15.81 -12.86 -15.42
C GLN A 263 -14.41 -13.40 -15.06
N GLU A 264 -13.37 -12.83 -15.65
CA GLU A 264 -11.97 -13.14 -15.31
C GLU A 264 -11.70 -12.92 -13.81
N LEU A 265 -12.10 -11.76 -13.26
CA LEU A 265 -11.96 -11.48 -11.82
C LEU A 265 -12.70 -12.51 -10.94
N PHE A 266 -13.92 -12.91 -11.33
CA PHE A 266 -14.66 -13.99 -10.63
C PHE A 266 -13.89 -15.31 -10.65
N ASP A 267 -13.34 -15.68 -11.82
CA ASP A 267 -12.65 -16.95 -12.00
C ASP A 267 -11.33 -16.99 -11.21
N GLU A 268 -10.61 -15.85 -11.16
CA GLU A 268 -9.42 -15.66 -10.32
C GLU A 268 -9.75 -15.79 -8.83
N GLN A 269 -10.82 -15.14 -8.35
CA GLN A 269 -11.24 -15.23 -6.95
C GLN A 269 -11.63 -16.66 -6.56
N ALA A 270 -12.30 -17.38 -7.47
CA ALA A 270 -12.62 -18.78 -7.25
C ALA A 270 -11.37 -19.68 -7.18
N GLU A 271 -10.32 -19.40 -7.95
CA GLU A 271 -9.03 -20.10 -7.82
C GLU A 271 -8.34 -19.75 -6.51
N MET A 272 -8.30 -18.49 -6.11
CA MET A 272 -7.72 -18.07 -4.83
C MET A 272 -8.45 -18.70 -3.63
N GLU A 273 -9.78 -18.85 -3.68
CA GLU A 273 -10.53 -19.58 -2.63
C GLU A 273 -10.14 -21.08 -2.60
N ARG A 274 -9.87 -21.71 -3.75
CA ARG A 274 -9.34 -23.10 -3.79
C ARG A 274 -7.96 -23.18 -3.13
N MET A 275 -7.05 -22.27 -3.48
CA MET A 275 -5.71 -22.20 -2.90
C MET A 275 -5.76 -21.98 -1.38
N LEU A 276 -6.62 -21.07 -0.90
CA LEU A 276 -6.85 -20.84 0.52
C LEU A 276 -7.31 -22.11 1.26
N ASN A 277 -8.23 -22.86 0.67
CA ASN A 277 -8.71 -24.12 1.26
C ASN A 277 -7.64 -25.22 1.26
N GLU A 278 -6.79 -25.27 0.23
CA GLU A 278 -5.63 -26.16 0.20
C GLU A 278 -4.66 -25.80 1.34
N ILE A 279 -4.26 -24.54 1.45
CA ILE A 279 -3.33 -24.06 2.48
C ILE A 279 -3.86 -24.31 3.88
N LYS A 280 -5.17 -24.11 4.10
CA LYS A 280 -5.83 -24.36 5.39
C LYS A 280 -5.69 -25.81 5.87
N SER A 281 -5.48 -26.74 4.96
CA SER A 281 -5.28 -28.17 5.28
C SER A 281 -3.82 -28.53 5.55
N ILE A 282 -2.89 -27.58 5.42
CA ILE A 282 -1.45 -27.77 5.62
C ILE A 282 -1.08 -27.23 7.01
N SER A 283 -0.32 -28.02 7.77
CA SER A 283 0.21 -27.56 9.05
C SER A 283 1.19 -26.40 8.84
N PRO A 284 1.12 -25.31 9.63
CA PRO A 284 2.08 -24.20 9.56
C PRO A 284 3.54 -24.59 9.78
N ALA A 285 3.80 -25.72 10.45
CA ALA A 285 5.14 -26.27 10.65
C ALA A 285 5.67 -27.05 9.42
N ASN A 286 4.83 -27.31 8.42
CA ASN A 286 5.22 -27.99 7.19
C ASN A 286 5.88 -27.00 6.21
N SER A 287 7.01 -27.39 5.61
CA SER A 287 7.73 -26.56 4.64
C SER A 287 6.90 -26.14 3.42
N GLN A 288 5.89 -26.93 3.04
CA GLN A 288 4.96 -26.61 1.94
C GLN A 288 4.02 -25.44 2.26
N PHE A 289 3.81 -25.12 3.55
CA PHE A 289 2.88 -24.06 3.95
C PHE A 289 3.29 -22.71 3.37
N LYS A 290 4.54 -22.28 3.61
CA LYS A 290 5.06 -21.01 3.10
C LYS A 290 5.19 -20.99 1.58
N GLU A 291 5.51 -22.13 0.97
CA GLU A 291 5.56 -22.24 -0.50
C GLU A 291 4.18 -21.97 -1.13
N LYS A 292 3.13 -22.57 -0.56
CA LYS A 292 1.76 -22.36 -1.03
C LYS A 292 1.24 -20.95 -0.73
N ILE A 293 1.61 -20.37 0.41
CA ILE A 293 1.33 -18.95 0.70
C ILE A 293 1.97 -18.05 -0.35
N LYS A 294 3.21 -18.32 -0.77
CA LYS A 294 3.89 -17.53 -1.80
C LYS A 294 3.16 -17.61 -3.14
N GLN A 295 2.69 -18.80 -3.54
CA GLN A 295 1.88 -18.95 -4.75
C GLN A 295 0.58 -18.14 -4.66
N LEU A 296 -0.10 -18.18 -3.49
CA LEU A 296 -1.29 -17.37 -3.24
C LEU A 296 -0.98 -15.87 -3.31
N MET A 297 0.17 -15.44 -2.76
CA MET A 297 0.61 -14.04 -2.80
C MET A 297 0.80 -13.55 -4.24
N GLU A 298 1.38 -14.38 -5.12
CA GLU A 298 1.53 -14.07 -6.54
C GLU A 298 0.17 -13.91 -7.23
N ALA A 299 -0.75 -14.86 -7.03
CA ALA A 299 -2.10 -14.82 -7.58
C ALA A 299 -2.91 -13.60 -7.09
N VAL A 300 -2.90 -13.33 -5.78
CA VAL A 300 -3.55 -12.14 -5.20
C VAL A 300 -2.91 -10.87 -5.75
N GLY A 301 -1.59 -10.83 -5.90
CA GLY A 301 -0.87 -9.67 -6.42
C GLY A 301 -1.23 -9.33 -7.88
N ASP A 302 -1.45 -10.34 -8.72
CA ASP A 302 -1.90 -10.17 -10.10
C ASP A 302 -3.36 -9.67 -10.15
N HIS A 303 -4.25 -10.29 -9.38
CA HIS A 303 -5.65 -9.87 -9.25
C HIS A 303 -5.77 -8.40 -8.81
N VAL A 304 -5.08 -8.03 -7.72
CA VAL A 304 -5.05 -6.66 -7.20
C VAL A 304 -4.54 -5.68 -8.26
N ARG A 305 -3.50 -6.04 -9.02
CA ARG A 305 -3.01 -5.19 -10.11
C ARG A 305 -4.06 -4.97 -11.18
N GLN A 306 -4.76 -6.02 -11.61
CA GLN A 306 -5.80 -5.92 -12.63
C GLN A 306 -6.92 -4.99 -12.16
N GLU A 307 -7.46 -5.23 -10.96
CA GLU A 307 -8.54 -4.40 -10.41
C GLU A 307 -8.14 -2.93 -10.25
N GLU A 308 -6.99 -2.68 -9.63
CA GLU A 308 -6.56 -1.31 -9.33
C GLU A 308 -6.15 -0.51 -10.57
N SER A 309 -5.63 -1.17 -11.60
CA SER A 309 -5.20 -0.51 -12.83
C SER A 309 -6.33 -0.35 -13.86
N THR A 310 -7.30 -1.26 -13.88
CA THR A 310 -8.34 -1.29 -14.92
C THR A 310 -9.75 -1.04 -14.36
N MET A 311 -10.23 -1.88 -13.41
CA MET A 311 -11.58 -1.74 -12.84
C MET A 311 -11.74 -0.41 -12.11
N PHE A 312 -10.76 0.02 -11.32
CA PHE A 312 -10.82 1.30 -10.59
C PHE A 312 -10.82 2.50 -11.54
N ALA A 313 -10.11 2.39 -12.66
CA ALA A 313 -10.14 3.40 -13.71
C ALA A 313 -11.53 3.44 -14.38
N ALA A 314 -12.16 2.28 -14.62
CA ALA A 314 -13.51 2.19 -15.14
C ALA A 314 -14.55 2.78 -14.18
N ILE A 315 -14.48 2.45 -12.88
CA ILE A 315 -15.31 3.04 -11.81
C ILE A 315 -15.14 4.56 -11.79
N GLY A 316 -13.90 5.05 -11.83
CA GLY A 316 -13.61 6.49 -11.81
C GLY A 316 -14.12 7.26 -13.03
N LYS A 317 -14.29 6.59 -14.16
CA LYS A 317 -14.83 7.18 -15.41
C LYS A 317 -16.35 7.15 -15.48
N ASN A 318 -16.99 6.14 -14.89
CA ASN A 318 -18.42 5.87 -15.10
C ASN A 318 -19.30 6.22 -13.90
N PHE A 319 -18.76 6.24 -12.68
CA PHE A 319 -19.51 6.64 -11.49
C PHE A 319 -19.10 8.03 -11.00
N ASN A 320 -20.09 8.83 -10.62
CA ASN A 320 -19.90 10.08 -9.89
C ASN A 320 -19.54 9.83 -8.41
N GLU A 321 -19.20 10.87 -7.68
CA GLU A 321 -18.76 10.77 -6.28
C GLU A 321 -19.79 10.07 -5.37
N LYS A 322 -21.06 10.49 -5.42
CA LYS A 322 -22.13 9.89 -4.61
C LYS A 322 -22.36 8.43 -4.94
N GLU A 323 -22.26 8.05 -6.21
CA GLU A 323 -22.38 6.65 -6.62
C GLU A 323 -21.25 5.78 -6.06
N ARG A 324 -20.01 6.31 -6.04
CA ARG A 324 -18.86 5.60 -5.48
C ARG A 324 -18.91 5.49 -3.96
N GLU A 325 -19.40 6.52 -3.26
CA GLU A 325 -19.62 6.51 -1.81
C GLU A 325 -20.75 5.55 -1.41
N GLN A 326 -21.84 5.53 -2.19
CA GLN A 326 -22.93 4.60 -2.00
C GLN A 326 -22.46 3.16 -2.19
N LEU A 327 -21.68 2.90 -3.25
CA LEU A 327 -21.11 1.58 -3.49
C LEU A 327 -20.15 1.15 -2.37
N ALA A 328 -19.37 2.10 -1.82
CA ALA A 328 -18.51 1.87 -0.66
C ALA A 328 -19.31 1.41 0.57
N SER A 329 -20.45 2.08 0.82
CA SER A 329 -21.35 1.75 1.93
C SER A 329 -21.99 0.38 1.77
N GLU A 330 -22.43 0.04 0.55
CA GLU A 330 -22.99 -1.27 0.20
C GLU A 330 -21.94 -2.37 0.38
N PHE A 331 -20.72 -2.16 -0.12
CA PHE A 331 -19.61 -3.10 0.01
C PHE A 331 -19.27 -3.36 1.48
N LYS A 332 -19.12 -2.30 2.27
CA LYS A 332 -18.84 -2.40 3.70
C LYS A 332 -19.93 -3.18 4.44
N SER A 333 -21.20 -2.92 4.13
CA SER A 333 -22.33 -3.64 4.74
C SER A 333 -22.35 -5.13 4.37
N ALA A 334 -22.12 -5.45 3.10
CA ALA A 334 -22.04 -6.83 2.63
C ALA A 334 -20.89 -7.57 3.29
N LYS A 335 -19.68 -6.98 3.30
CA LYS A 335 -18.50 -7.54 3.95
C LYS A 335 -18.72 -7.82 5.44
N SER A 336 -19.31 -6.88 6.18
CA SER A 336 -19.62 -7.06 7.61
C SER A 336 -20.54 -8.26 7.84
N LYS A 337 -21.61 -8.39 7.04
CA LYS A 337 -22.54 -9.54 7.12
C LYS A 337 -21.84 -10.85 6.82
N ILE A 338 -20.97 -10.89 5.81
CA ILE A 338 -20.19 -12.08 5.46
C ILE A 338 -19.27 -12.46 6.62
N GLN A 339 -18.58 -11.50 7.22
CA GLN A 339 -17.71 -11.73 8.39
C GLN A 339 -18.50 -12.27 9.59
N GLU A 340 -19.68 -11.72 9.88
CA GLU A 340 -20.58 -12.21 10.93
C GLU A 340 -21.01 -13.66 10.69
N GLN A 341 -21.39 -13.99 9.45
CA GLN A 341 -21.77 -15.35 9.04
C GLN A 341 -20.60 -16.32 9.18
N MET A 342 -19.40 -15.92 8.75
CA MET A 342 -18.18 -16.71 8.92
C MET A 342 -17.89 -16.96 10.40
N ALA A 343 -17.97 -15.92 11.25
CA ALA A 343 -17.78 -16.06 12.69
C ALA A 343 -18.82 -16.98 13.34
N ALA A 344 -20.07 -16.94 12.90
CA ALA A 344 -21.13 -17.84 13.38
C ALA A 344 -20.89 -19.30 12.96
N SER A 345 -20.37 -19.53 11.75
CA SER A 345 -20.05 -20.87 11.24
C SER A 345 -18.89 -21.54 11.96
N MET A 346 -17.95 -20.75 12.50
CA MET A 346 -16.80 -21.26 13.27
C MET A 346 -17.12 -21.58 14.74
N LYS A 347 -18.30 -21.17 15.24
CA LYS A 347 -18.77 -21.45 16.61
C LYS A 347 -19.65 -22.70 16.72
N LYS A 348 -20.04 -23.30 15.59
CA LYS A 348 -20.72 -24.59 15.49
C LYS A 348 -19.70 -25.66 15.19
#